data_AF-A0A7M7PPN9-F1
#
_entry.id   AF-A0A7M7PPN9-F1
#
_cell.length_a   1.000
_cell.length_b   1.000
_cell.length_c   1.000
_cell.angle_alpha   90.00
_cell.angle_beta   90.00
_cell.angle_gamma   90.00
#
_symmetry.space_group_name_H-M   'P 1'
#
loop_
_entity.id
_entity.type
_entity.pdbx_description
1 polymer ?
#
loop_
_entity_poly.entity_id
_entity_poly.type
_entity_poly.pdbx_seq_one_letter_code
_entity_poly.pdbx_strand_id
1 'polypeptide(L)'
;MDHTYYLQRKMINGAPLPVSELKEQWPYLFVPEFFQKHFKTLTGIDIATSLLKSLQEKGLTILRFLAKEKWEDHNKVRPLIHQVVAEKDAVDMHTVAGAVIKGMMSYFKEKEDSLILNGDVTATPEEIEEETRDHSESPYLVIQGDDTTAKWMVVVEKKVIGKSTQADGVICGVAYLLCTYYNLNLQYQSNASTTLEFIQR
;
A
#
# COMPACT_ATOMS: atom_id res chain seq x y z
N MET A 1 -13.91 -19.55 -0.96
CA MET A 1 -12.45 -19.41 -1.15
C MET A 1 -11.72 -20.73 -0.98
N ASP A 2 -11.95 -21.44 0.12
CA ASP A 2 -11.14 -22.61 0.51
C ASP A 2 -11.13 -23.74 -0.55
N HIS A 3 -12.25 -23.92 -1.28
CA HIS A 3 -12.36 -24.92 -2.36
C HIS A 3 -11.72 -24.48 -3.70
N THR A 4 -11.52 -23.18 -3.92
CA THR A 4 -10.99 -22.62 -5.19
C THR A 4 -9.55 -22.14 -5.05
N TYR A 5 -9.02 -22.10 -3.83
CA TYR A 5 -7.70 -21.58 -3.49
C TYR A 5 -6.57 -22.23 -4.31
N TYR A 6 -6.56 -23.56 -4.39
CA TYR A 6 -5.54 -24.29 -5.17
C TYR A 6 -5.58 -23.90 -6.66
N LEU A 7 -6.76 -23.77 -7.26
CA LEU A 7 -6.92 -23.39 -8.65
C LEU A 7 -6.43 -21.95 -8.91
N GLN A 8 -6.76 -21.03 -8.00
CA GLN A 8 -6.29 -19.64 -8.04
C GLN A 8 -4.75 -19.59 -7.99
N ARG A 9 -4.11 -20.29 -7.05
CA ARG A 9 -2.64 -20.33 -6.95
C ARG A 9 -1.99 -20.98 -8.17
N LYS A 10 -2.58 -22.05 -8.70
CA LYS A 10 -2.09 -22.70 -9.92
C LYS A 10 -2.12 -21.75 -11.12
N MET A 11 -3.16 -20.92 -11.23
CA MET A 11 -3.29 -19.93 -12.30
C MET A 11 -2.30 -18.78 -12.13
N ILE A 12 -2.23 -18.20 -10.92
CA ILE A 12 -1.34 -17.07 -10.61
C ILE A 12 0.14 -17.43 -10.81
N ASN A 13 0.55 -18.62 -10.37
CA ASN A 13 1.93 -19.09 -10.51
C ASN A 13 2.18 -19.81 -11.84
N GLY A 14 1.17 -19.89 -12.70
CA GLY A 14 1.24 -20.55 -13.99
C GLY A 14 1.88 -19.65 -15.05
N ALA A 15 1.29 -19.62 -16.24
CA ALA A 15 1.72 -18.66 -17.26
C ALA A 15 1.34 -17.22 -16.83
N PRO A 16 2.16 -16.21 -17.17
CA PRO A 16 1.82 -14.81 -16.89
C PRO A 16 0.49 -14.47 -17.56
N LEU A 17 -0.48 -14.08 -16.74
CA LEU A 17 -1.76 -13.53 -17.20
C LEU A 17 -1.83 -12.08 -16.71
N PRO A 18 -2.37 -11.14 -17.54
CA PRO A 18 -2.70 -9.81 -17.05
C PRO A 18 -3.60 -9.90 -15.82
N VAL A 19 -3.38 -9.02 -14.85
CA VAL A 19 -4.15 -8.98 -13.61
C VAL A 19 -5.62 -8.67 -13.87
N SER A 20 -5.91 -7.91 -14.93
CA SER A 20 -7.28 -7.68 -15.42
C SER A 20 -7.99 -8.98 -15.80
N GLU A 21 -7.36 -9.85 -16.59
CA GLU A 21 -7.90 -11.15 -16.97
C GLU A 21 -8.08 -12.07 -15.75
N LEU A 22 -7.12 -12.05 -14.82
CA LEU A 22 -7.24 -12.81 -13.58
C LEU A 22 -8.44 -12.32 -12.75
N LYS A 23 -8.69 -11.01 -12.71
CA LYS A 23 -9.83 -10.40 -12.02
C LYS A 23 -11.16 -10.75 -12.67
N GLU A 24 -11.22 -10.85 -14.00
CA GLU A 24 -12.42 -11.30 -14.71
C GLU A 24 -12.76 -12.76 -14.38
N GLN A 25 -11.74 -13.63 -14.29
CA GLN A 25 -11.94 -15.04 -13.95
C GLN A 25 -12.24 -15.27 -12.47
N TRP A 26 -11.64 -14.47 -11.59
CA TRP A 26 -11.77 -14.59 -10.14
C TRP A 26 -12.16 -13.26 -9.47
N PRO A 27 -13.31 -12.66 -9.79
CA PRO A 27 -13.67 -11.32 -9.32
C PRO A 27 -13.74 -11.24 -7.79
N TYR A 28 -14.23 -12.31 -7.15
CA TYR A 28 -14.29 -12.40 -5.70
C TYR A 28 -12.92 -12.53 -5.03
N LEU A 29 -11.86 -12.94 -5.75
CA LEU A 29 -10.51 -12.93 -5.17
C LEU A 29 -10.12 -11.50 -4.76
N PHE A 30 -10.48 -10.52 -5.58
CA PHE A 30 -10.09 -9.11 -5.44
C PHE A 30 -11.00 -8.28 -4.51
N VAL A 31 -11.98 -8.91 -3.85
CA VAL A 31 -12.71 -8.24 -2.76
C VAL A 31 -11.78 -8.15 -1.55
N PRO A 32 -11.64 -7.00 -0.85
CA PRO A 32 -10.67 -6.81 0.22
C PRO A 32 -10.62 -7.90 1.29
N GLU A 33 -11.79 -8.30 1.82
CA GLU A 33 -11.90 -9.38 2.81
C GLU A 33 -11.32 -10.69 2.27
N PHE A 34 -11.65 -11.02 1.02
CA PHE A 34 -11.22 -12.25 0.40
C PHE A 34 -9.72 -12.21 0.05
N PHE A 35 -9.24 -11.09 -0.47
CA PHE A 35 -7.84 -10.92 -0.82
C PHE A 35 -6.93 -11.02 0.42
N GLN A 36 -7.32 -10.39 1.54
CA GLN A 36 -6.58 -10.52 2.81
C GLN A 36 -6.67 -11.94 3.38
N LYS A 37 -7.81 -12.62 3.28
CA LYS A 37 -7.92 -14.04 3.68
C LYS A 37 -6.99 -14.94 2.84
N HIS A 38 -6.85 -14.65 1.55
CA HIS A 38 -5.93 -15.38 0.67
C HIS A 38 -4.47 -15.19 1.14
N PHE A 39 -4.08 -13.96 1.47
CA PHE A 39 -2.76 -13.65 2.03
C PHE A 39 -2.52 -14.40 3.35
N LYS A 40 -3.48 -14.32 4.28
CA LYS A 40 -3.40 -15.00 5.58
C LYS A 40 -3.29 -16.52 5.43
N THR A 41 -3.93 -17.10 4.42
CA THR A 41 -3.80 -18.52 4.09
C THR A 41 -2.40 -18.87 3.56
N LEU A 42 -1.80 -17.98 2.76
CA LEU A 42 -0.44 -18.16 2.22
C LEU A 42 0.64 -18.03 3.31
N THR A 43 0.52 -17.05 4.19
CA THR A 43 1.62 -16.61 5.06
C THR A 43 1.40 -16.95 6.53
N GLY A 44 0.17 -17.26 6.93
CA GLY A 44 -0.24 -17.35 8.33
C GLY A 44 -0.38 -16.00 9.04
N ILE A 45 -0.17 -14.89 8.33
CA ILE A 45 -0.09 -13.53 8.91
C ILE A 45 -1.38 -12.76 8.63
N ASP A 46 -1.92 -12.15 9.68
CA ASP A 46 -2.96 -11.14 9.57
C ASP A 46 -2.31 -9.77 9.27
N ILE A 47 -2.24 -9.40 8.00
CA ILE A 47 -1.39 -8.30 7.53
C ILE A 47 -1.79 -6.93 8.10
N ALA A 48 -3.08 -6.61 8.15
CA ALA A 48 -3.55 -5.33 8.68
C ALA A 48 -3.26 -5.23 10.19
N THR A 49 -3.54 -6.29 10.94
CA THR A 49 -3.24 -6.35 12.38
C THR A 49 -1.74 -6.27 12.64
N SER A 50 -0.93 -6.97 11.86
CA SER A 50 0.53 -7.00 12.01
C SER A 50 1.15 -5.66 11.67
N LEU A 51 0.68 -5.01 10.60
CA LEU A 51 1.14 -3.68 10.20
C LEU A 51 0.82 -2.65 11.28
N LEU A 52 -0.41 -2.63 11.79
CA LEU A 52 -0.81 -1.72 12.87
C LEU A 52 0.05 -1.93 14.13
N LYS A 53 0.26 -3.19 14.54
CA LYS A 53 1.10 -3.49 15.70
C LYS A 53 2.55 -3.03 15.51
N SER A 54 3.14 -3.29 14.34
CA SER A 54 4.50 -2.82 14.02
C SER A 54 4.61 -1.30 14.05
N LEU A 55 3.60 -0.59 13.56
CA LEU A 55 3.55 0.88 13.62
C LEU A 55 3.43 1.39 15.06
N GLN A 56 2.60 0.76 15.89
CA GLN A 56 2.47 1.12 17.31
C GLN A 56 3.80 0.93 18.07
N GLU A 57 4.55 -0.13 17.76
CA GLU A 57 5.82 -0.42 18.43
C GLU A 57 6.99 0.42 17.90
N LYS A 58 7.05 0.66 16.58
CA LYS A 58 8.26 1.17 15.91
C LYS A 58 8.04 2.48 15.14
N GLY A 59 6.80 2.85 14.80
CA GLY A 59 6.49 3.96 13.90
C GLY A 59 7.06 5.30 14.37
N LEU A 60 6.76 5.71 15.59
CA LEU A 60 7.32 6.94 16.17
C LEU A 60 8.85 6.87 16.34
N THR A 61 9.41 5.69 16.59
CA THR A 61 10.86 5.50 16.69
C THR A 61 11.54 5.76 15.34
N ILE A 62 10.98 5.24 14.25
CA ILE A 62 11.44 5.50 12.88
C ILE A 62 11.33 7.01 12.57
N LEU A 63 10.19 7.64 12.86
CA LEU A 63 10.01 9.07 12.60
C LEU A 63 10.99 9.94 13.41
N ARG A 64 11.25 9.61 14.68
CA ARG A 64 12.25 10.31 15.49
C ARG A 64 13.67 10.15 14.94
N PHE A 65 14.00 9.00 14.38
CA PHE A 65 15.26 8.79 13.69
C PHE A 65 15.33 9.69 12.44
N LEU A 66 14.33 9.63 11.56
CA LEU A 66 14.27 10.43 10.34
C LEU A 66 14.27 11.95 10.62
N ALA A 67 13.65 12.40 11.71
CA ALA A 67 13.64 13.80 12.11
C ALA A 67 15.02 14.33 12.55
N LYS A 68 15.86 13.46 13.11
CA LYS A 68 17.21 13.83 13.58
C LYS A 68 18.23 13.76 12.47
N GLU A 69 18.06 12.79 11.58
CA GLU A 69 19.08 12.46 10.61
C GLU A 69 19.15 13.47 9.46
N LYS A 70 20.37 13.71 8.97
CA LYS A 70 20.60 14.60 7.83
C LYS A 70 20.47 13.81 6.54
N TRP A 71 19.41 14.11 5.78
CA TRP A 71 19.16 13.53 4.47
C TRP A 71 18.51 14.57 3.57
N GLU A 72 18.66 14.36 2.26
CA GLU A 72 18.09 15.22 1.22
C GLU A 72 16.59 14.92 1.13
N ASP A 73 15.77 15.89 1.54
CA ASP A 73 14.32 15.74 1.50
C ASP A 73 13.77 16.11 0.13
N HIS A 74 13.67 15.10 -0.73
CA HIS A 74 13.15 15.24 -2.09
C HIS A 74 11.62 15.40 -2.13
N ASN A 75 10.92 14.97 -1.07
CA ASN A 75 9.46 14.84 -1.05
C ASN A 75 8.78 15.83 -0.10
N LYS A 76 9.54 16.84 0.38
CA LYS A 76 9.10 17.85 1.36
C LYS A 76 8.34 17.25 2.56
N VAL A 77 8.72 16.03 2.98
CA VAL A 77 8.00 15.28 4.02
C VAL A 77 8.52 15.61 5.42
N ARG A 78 9.68 16.26 5.55
CA ARG A 78 10.25 16.65 6.86
C ARG A 78 9.32 17.49 7.73
N PRO A 79 8.60 18.51 7.23
CA PRO A 79 7.65 19.27 8.05
C PRO A 79 6.58 18.35 8.69
N LEU A 80 6.04 17.41 7.91
CA LEU A 80 5.09 16.40 8.40
C LEU A 80 5.72 15.53 9.49
N ILE A 81 6.94 15.02 9.27
CA ILE A 81 7.65 14.20 10.27
C ILE A 81 7.87 15.00 11.56
N HIS A 82 8.34 16.24 11.47
CA HIS A 82 8.56 17.08 12.65
C HIS A 82 7.27 17.40 13.40
N GLN A 83 6.18 17.65 12.67
CA GLN A 83 4.85 17.84 13.26
C GLN A 83 4.42 16.59 14.04
N VAL A 84 4.44 15.42 13.40
CA VAL A 84 4.02 14.15 14.02
C VAL A 84 4.87 13.83 15.26
N VAL A 85 6.19 14.05 15.20
CA VAL A 85 7.08 13.82 16.35
C VAL A 85 6.82 14.80 17.49
N ALA A 86 6.43 16.05 17.21
CA ALA A 86 6.14 17.06 18.21
C ALA A 86 4.81 16.79 18.96
N GLU A 87 3.82 16.22 18.28
CA GLU A 87 2.50 15.89 18.82
C GLU A 87 2.49 14.63 19.73
N LYS A 88 3.65 13.96 19.89
CA LYS A 88 3.89 12.79 20.77
C LYS A 88 2.86 11.66 20.54
N ASP A 89 2.19 11.18 21.59
CA ASP A 89 1.35 9.98 21.57
C ASP A 89 -0.11 10.27 21.19
N ALA A 90 -0.45 11.51 20.82
CA ALA A 90 -1.81 11.90 20.44
C ALA A 90 -2.11 11.73 18.94
N VAL A 91 -1.10 11.41 18.13
CA VAL A 91 -1.24 11.32 16.67
C VAL A 91 -1.88 10.00 16.26
N ASP A 92 -2.83 10.07 15.34
CA ASP A 92 -3.46 8.90 14.77
C ASP A 92 -2.47 7.99 14.02
N MET A 93 -2.65 6.67 14.12
CA MET A 93 -1.73 5.70 13.53
C MET A 93 -1.72 5.73 12.00
N HIS A 94 -2.79 6.16 11.35
CA HIS A 94 -2.79 6.34 9.90
C HIS A 94 -1.87 7.48 9.48
N THR A 95 -1.88 8.60 10.20
CA THR A 95 -0.93 9.70 9.97
C THR A 95 0.51 9.25 10.22
N VAL A 96 0.75 8.46 11.28
CA VAL A 96 2.08 7.87 11.54
C VAL A 96 2.49 6.95 10.38
N ALA A 97 1.58 6.10 9.88
CA ALA A 97 1.85 5.21 8.75
C ALA A 97 2.22 5.98 7.48
N GLY A 98 1.42 6.98 7.10
CA GLY A 98 1.68 7.84 5.94
C GLY A 98 3.04 8.55 6.03
N ALA A 99 3.34 9.14 7.20
CA ALA A 99 4.62 9.80 7.44
C ALA A 99 5.82 8.84 7.41
N VAL A 100 5.68 7.63 7.96
CA VAL A 100 6.73 6.60 7.97
C VAL A 100 7.06 6.19 6.54
N ILE A 101 6.05 5.85 5.72
CA ILE A 101 6.26 5.39 4.34
C ILE A 101 6.88 6.49 3.49
N LYS A 102 6.27 7.69 3.47
CA LYS A 102 6.79 8.84 2.71
C LYS A 102 8.20 9.24 3.16
N GLY A 103 8.45 9.18 4.48
CA GLY A 103 9.75 9.43 5.09
C GLY A 103 10.82 8.42 4.66
N MET A 104 10.50 7.13 4.64
CA MET A 104 11.42 6.08 4.18
C MET A 104 11.74 6.21 2.69
N MET A 105 10.73 6.45 1.85
CA MET A 105 10.95 6.65 0.42
C MET A 105 11.90 7.83 0.18
N SER A 106 11.70 8.95 0.87
CA SER A 106 12.57 10.10 0.70
C SER A 106 13.98 9.85 1.25
N TYR A 107 14.10 9.16 2.40
CA TYR A 107 15.38 8.75 2.96
C TYR A 107 16.19 7.82 2.03
N PHE A 108 15.51 6.88 1.35
CA PHE A 108 16.12 5.97 0.38
C PHE A 108 16.28 6.57 -1.02
N LYS A 109 15.91 7.85 -1.22
CA LYS A 109 15.95 8.53 -2.52
C LYS A 109 15.10 7.84 -3.59
N GLU A 110 14.00 7.25 -3.14
CA GLU A 110 12.99 6.60 -3.97
C GLU A 110 11.97 7.62 -4.48
N LYS A 111 11.38 7.35 -5.66
CA LYS A 111 10.51 8.33 -6.35
C LYS A 111 9.23 8.54 -5.55
N GLU A 112 8.95 9.80 -5.17
CA GLU A 112 7.81 10.22 -4.32
C GLU A 112 6.49 9.54 -4.69
N ASP A 113 6.11 9.67 -5.95
CA ASP A 113 4.81 9.25 -6.47
C ASP A 113 4.83 7.82 -7.06
N SER A 114 5.77 6.98 -6.62
CA SER A 114 5.86 5.61 -7.12
C SER A 114 5.00 4.62 -6.35
N LEU A 115 4.88 4.78 -5.02
CA LEU A 115 4.20 3.81 -4.15
C LEU A 115 2.84 4.28 -3.66
N ILE A 116 2.73 5.56 -3.28
CA ILE A 116 1.50 6.16 -2.78
C ILE A 116 1.25 7.47 -3.53
N LEU A 117 0.10 7.57 -4.17
CA LEU A 117 -0.41 8.75 -4.85
C LEU A 117 -1.58 9.35 -4.07
N ASN A 118 -1.77 10.67 -4.16
CA ASN A 118 -3.00 11.30 -3.71
C ASN A 118 -3.92 11.48 -4.91
N GLY A 119 -5.13 10.93 -4.84
CA GLY A 119 -6.18 11.09 -5.84
C GLY A 119 -7.28 12.03 -5.35
N ASP A 120 -8.09 12.54 -6.29
CA ASP A 120 -9.27 13.33 -5.95
C ASP A 120 -10.25 12.49 -5.11
N VAL A 121 -10.84 13.10 -4.07
CA VAL A 121 -11.74 12.42 -3.12
C VAL A 121 -12.98 11.81 -3.78
N THR A 122 -13.36 12.35 -4.94
CA THR A 122 -14.54 11.96 -5.72
C THR A 122 -14.20 11.11 -6.94
N ALA A 123 -12.92 10.94 -7.26
CA ALA A 123 -12.51 10.20 -8.44
C ALA A 123 -13.01 8.74 -8.41
N THR A 124 -13.57 8.34 -9.53
CA THR A 124 -13.98 6.97 -9.83
C THR A 124 -12.77 6.12 -10.21
N PRO A 125 -12.88 4.78 -10.13
CA PRO A 125 -11.83 3.90 -10.61
C PRO A 125 -11.38 4.22 -12.05
N GLU A 126 -12.33 4.50 -12.94
CA GLU A 126 -12.09 4.81 -14.35
C GLU A 126 -11.31 6.12 -14.53
N GLU A 127 -11.62 7.15 -13.73
CA GLU A 127 -10.87 8.42 -13.72
C GLU A 127 -9.44 8.22 -13.20
N ILE A 128 -9.26 7.44 -12.12
CA ILE A 128 -7.93 7.10 -11.61
C ILE A 128 -7.11 6.32 -12.65
N GLU A 129 -7.72 5.37 -13.36
CA GLU A 129 -7.04 4.64 -14.45
C GLU A 129 -6.60 5.56 -15.59
N GLU A 130 -7.40 6.58 -15.92
CA GLU A 130 -7.07 7.57 -16.94
C GLU A 130 -5.93 8.50 -16.49
N GLU A 131 -6.05 9.08 -15.29
CA GLU A 131 -5.08 10.00 -14.70
C GLU A 131 -3.71 9.32 -14.49
N THR A 132 -3.72 8.02 -14.21
CA THR A 132 -2.52 7.25 -13.94
C THR A 132 -2.05 6.41 -15.13
N ARG A 133 -2.55 6.66 -16.34
CA ARG A 133 -2.17 5.92 -17.56
C ARG A 133 -0.66 5.91 -17.83
N ASP A 134 0.03 7.00 -17.51
CA ASP A 134 1.48 7.15 -17.72
C ASP A 134 2.32 6.71 -16.49
N HIS A 135 1.68 6.19 -15.45
CA HIS A 135 2.37 5.63 -14.28
C HIS A 135 2.89 4.21 -14.52
N SER A 136 3.66 3.71 -13.54
CA SER A 136 4.22 2.36 -13.57
C SER A 136 3.13 1.29 -13.66
N GLU A 137 3.41 0.17 -14.32
CA GLU A 137 2.52 -0.99 -14.32
C GLU A 137 2.62 -1.81 -13.02
N SER A 138 3.64 -1.54 -12.20
CA SER A 138 3.79 -2.19 -10.89
C SER A 138 2.73 -1.71 -9.89
N PRO A 139 2.39 -2.49 -8.86
CA PRO A 139 1.38 -2.10 -7.88
C PRO A 139 1.71 -0.81 -7.12
N TYR A 140 0.76 0.12 -7.09
CA TYR A 140 0.77 1.33 -6.26
C TYR A 140 -0.61 1.60 -5.63
N LEU A 141 -0.59 2.43 -4.60
CA LEU A 141 -1.76 2.81 -3.81
C LEU A 141 -2.16 4.24 -4.15
N VAL A 142 -3.44 4.47 -4.38
CA VAL A 142 -4.04 5.79 -4.50
C VAL A 142 -4.88 6.05 -3.27
N ILE A 143 -4.59 7.16 -2.59
CA ILE A 143 -5.29 7.62 -1.38
C ILE A 143 -6.18 8.80 -1.73
N GLN A 144 -7.45 8.71 -1.33
CA GLN A 144 -8.48 9.70 -1.57
C GLN A 144 -8.95 10.27 -0.22
N GLY A 145 -8.47 11.47 0.12
CA GLY A 145 -8.75 12.13 1.40
C GLY A 145 -7.50 12.25 2.28
N ASP A 146 -7.70 12.54 3.56
CA ASP A 146 -6.61 12.52 4.55
C ASP A 146 -6.29 11.09 5.01
N ASP A 147 -5.11 10.85 5.59
CA ASP A 147 -4.65 9.51 5.95
C ASP A 147 -5.65 8.74 6.84
N THR A 148 -6.44 9.46 7.67
CA THR A 148 -7.35 8.89 8.69
C THR A 148 -8.72 8.50 8.13
N THR A 149 -9.24 9.29 7.18
CA THR A 149 -10.54 9.10 6.54
C THR A 149 -10.42 8.71 5.07
N ALA A 150 -9.20 8.35 4.66
CA ALA A 150 -8.89 7.97 3.30
C ALA A 150 -9.74 6.79 2.85
N LYS A 151 -10.34 6.95 1.66
CA LYS A 151 -10.60 5.81 0.79
C LYS A 151 -9.32 5.46 0.04
N TRP A 152 -9.20 4.22 -0.37
CA TRP A 152 -8.04 3.76 -1.11
C TRP A 152 -8.42 2.93 -2.32
N MET A 153 -7.57 3.01 -3.34
CA MET A 153 -7.59 2.13 -4.51
C MET A 153 -6.18 1.59 -4.75
N VAL A 154 -6.06 0.31 -5.11
CA VAL A 154 -4.79 -0.27 -5.55
C VAL A 154 -4.86 -0.50 -7.04
N VAL A 155 -3.87 0.05 -7.75
CA VAL A 155 -3.74 -0.02 -9.20
C VAL A 155 -2.60 -0.95 -9.55
N VAL A 156 -2.82 -1.83 -10.53
CA VAL A 156 -1.83 -2.75 -11.10
C VAL A 156 -2.08 -2.82 -12.59
N GLU A 157 -1.03 -2.77 -13.41
CA GLU A 157 -1.16 -2.78 -14.88
C GLU A 157 -2.15 -1.71 -15.38
N LYS A 158 -2.13 -0.53 -14.75
CA LYS A 158 -3.01 0.61 -15.04
C LYS A 158 -4.51 0.31 -14.83
N LYS A 159 -4.84 -0.72 -14.04
CA LYS A 159 -6.20 -1.12 -13.68
C LYS A 159 -6.40 -1.10 -12.19
N VAL A 160 -7.52 -0.55 -11.72
CA VAL A 160 -7.91 -0.61 -10.32
C VAL A 160 -8.34 -2.03 -10.00
N ILE A 161 -7.53 -2.74 -9.23
CA ILE A 161 -7.80 -4.14 -8.88
C ILE A 161 -8.57 -4.27 -7.58
N GLY A 162 -8.40 -3.34 -6.65
CA GLY A 162 -9.07 -3.35 -5.34
C GLY A 162 -9.34 -1.93 -4.87
N LYS A 163 -10.43 -1.75 -4.11
CA LYS A 163 -10.80 -0.47 -3.51
C LYS A 163 -11.48 -0.66 -2.17
N SER A 164 -11.35 0.33 -1.30
CA SER A 164 -12.10 0.42 -0.05
C SER A 164 -13.60 0.64 -0.30
N THR A 165 -14.47 -0.05 0.45
CA THR A 165 -15.92 0.23 0.44
C THR A 165 -16.31 1.34 1.41
N GLN A 166 -15.44 1.66 2.36
CA GLN A 166 -15.64 2.67 3.40
C GLN A 166 -14.33 3.45 3.62
N ALA A 167 -14.40 4.57 4.32
CA ALA A 167 -13.21 5.31 4.76
C ALA A 167 -12.55 4.54 5.92
N ASP A 168 -11.61 3.65 5.61
CA ASP A 168 -10.87 2.82 6.57
C ASP A 168 -9.36 3.16 6.62
N GLY A 169 -8.96 4.23 5.96
CA GLY A 169 -7.67 4.89 6.14
C GLY A 169 -6.49 4.19 5.46
N VAL A 170 -5.32 4.84 5.51
CA VAL A 170 -4.12 4.44 4.74
C VAL A 170 -3.60 3.05 5.10
N ILE A 171 -3.70 2.61 6.36
CA ILE A 171 -3.18 1.30 6.83
C ILE A 171 -3.85 0.15 6.08
N CYS A 172 -5.17 0.21 5.88
CA CYS A 172 -5.91 -0.81 5.12
C CYS A 172 -5.45 -0.86 3.65
N GLY A 173 -5.24 0.31 3.04
CA GLY A 173 -4.71 0.44 1.68
C GLY A 173 -3.31 -0.14 1.54
N VAL A 174 -2.40 0.17 2.47
CA VAL A 174 -1.03 -0.38 2.50
C VAL A 174 -1.06 -1.89 2.72
N ALA A 175 -1.92 -2.38 3.62
CA ALA A 175 -2.09 -3.81 3.84
C ALA A 175 -2.56 -4.53 2.56
N TYR A 176 -3.52 -3.96 1.82
CA TYR A 176 -3.97 -4.50 0.54
C TYR A 176 -2.89 -4.42 -0.55
N LEU A 177 -2.10 -3.34 -0.59
CA LEU A 177 -0.96 -3.20 -1.50
C LEU A 177 0.08 -4.30 -1.23
N LEU A 178 0.44 -4.54 0.02
CA LEU A 178 1.35 -5.63 0.40
C LEU A 178 0.74 -6.99 0.02
N CYS A 179 -0.55 -7.22 0.29
CA CYS A 179 -1.23 -8.43 -0.17
C CYS A 179 -1.11 -8.63 -1.67
N THR A 180 -1.16 -7.55 -2.45
CA THR A 180 -1.10 -7.60 -3.92
C THR A 180 0.19 -8.24 -4.40
N TYR A 181 1.33 -7.82 -3.86
CA TYR A 181 2.62 -8.39 -4.24
C TYR A 181 2.70 -9.90 -3.94
N TYR A 182 2.20 -10.35 -2.79
CA TYR A 182 2.28 -11.75 -2.39
C TYR A 182 1.25 -12.64 -3.07
N ASN A 183 -0.01 -12.20 -3.05
CA ASN A 183 -1.12 -12.96 -3.62
C ASN A 183 -0.93 -13.14 -5.12
N LEU A 184 -0.42 -12.13 -5.83
CA LEU A 184 -0.20 -12.17 -7.27
C LEU A 184 1.22 -12.59 -7.66
N ASN A 185 2.09 -12.91 -6.68
CA ASN A 185 3.47 -13.32 -6.91
C ASN A 185 4.27 -12.31 -7.77
N LEU A 186 4.12 -11.02 -7.45
CA LEU A 186 4.76 -9.92 -8.16
C LEU A 186 6.06 -9.50 -7.46
N GLN A 187 7.03 -9.06 -8.25
CA GLN A 187 8.24 -8.44 -7.72
C GLN A 187 7.95 -7.01 -7.27
N TYR A 188 8.64 -6.55 -6.22
CA TYR A 188 8.58 -5.14 -5.82
C TYR A 188 9.08 -4.22 -6.93
N GLN A 189 8.42 -3.06 -7.06
CA GLN A 189 8.81 -2.06 -8.04
C GLN A 189 10.21 -1.50 -7.74
N SER A 190 11.01 -1.30 -8.78
CA SER A 190 12.38 -0.76 -8.63
C SER A 190 12.42 0.61 -7.95
N ASN A 191 11.38 1.42 -8.15
CA ASN A 191 11.29 2.79 -7.64
C ASN A 191 10.94 2.91 -6.15
N ALA A 192 10.52 1.81 -5.49
CA ALA A 192 10.13 1.77 -4.08
C ALA A 192 10.55 0.46 -3.38
N SER A 193 11.47 -0.29 -3.98
CA SER A 193 11.85 -1.64 -3.55
C SER A 193 12.44 -1.68 -2.15
N THR A 194 13.27 -0.69 -1.79
CA THR A 194 13.92 -0.63 -0.47
C THR A 194 12.90 -0.32 0.62
N THR A 195 12.00 0.64 0.37
CA THR A 195 10.89 0.92 1.29
C THR A 195 9.99 -0.30 1.47
N LEU A 196 9.62 -0.98 0.38
CA LEU A 196 8.78 -2.18 0.42
C LEU A 196 9.45 -3.34 1.19
N GLU A 197 10.72 -3.60 0.94
CA GLU A 197 11.50 -4.59 1.68
C GLU A 197 11.63 -4.24 3.17
N PHE A 198 11.76 -2.95 3.50
CA PHE A 198 11.84 -2.52 4.89
C PHE A 198 10.50 -2.72 5.62
N ILE A 199 9.38 -2.32 5.01
CA ILE A 199 8.03 -2.47 5.61
C ILE A 199 7.66 -3.94 5.81
N GLN A 200 8.13 -4.82 4.93
CA GLN A 200 7.90 -6.26 5.05
C GLN A 200 8.55 -6.88 6.31
N ARG A 201 9.64 -6.32 6.82
CA ARG A 201 10.47 -6.92 7.89
C ARG A 201 10.06 -6.46 9.29
#